data_AF-A0A7S1I5H8-F1
#
_entry.id   AF-A0A7S1I5H8-F1
#
_cell.length_a   1.000
_cell.length_b   1.000
_cell.length_c   1.000
_cell.angle_alpha   90.00
_cell.angle_beta   90.00
_cell.angle_gamma   90.00
#
_symmetry.space_group_name_H-M   'P 1'
#
loop_
_entity.id
_entity.type
_entity.pdbx_description
1 polymer ?
#
loop_
_entity_poly.entity_id
_entity_poly.type
_entity_poly.pdbx_seq_one_letter_code
_entity_poly.pdbx_strand_id
1 'polypeptide(L)'
;STVLLNPRSQLPAPKEAGDVIGPLTLKRKRESEYIFCEHVKRKYDCRKCGGGRFCEHGKRRSRCKDCGGGSICSHGKRRYQCRECGGSSICEHGRQRYECKDCGGGRFCVHGRQRSRCKECGGGSVCMHNRQRSQCKECGGSSVCIHEKQRSRCRECGGISICDHGRRKSQCRDCGGSAICEHGRRRYNCKDCGGNS
;
A
#
# COMPACT_ATOMS: atom_id res chain seq x y z
N SER A 1 29.00 -72.76 15.99
CA SER A 1 27.87 -72.02 15.40
C SER A 1 28.42 -70.87 14.58
N THR A 2 28.41 -70.98 13.24
CA THR A 2 27.38 -70.37 12.34
C THR A 2 27.51 -68.83 12.35
N VAL A 3 28.19 -68.20 11.37
CA VAL A 3 27.63 -67.60 10.11
C VAL A 3 27.10 -66.18 10.44
N LEU A 4 27.56 -65.04 9.90
CA LEU A 4 27.59 -64.59 8.50
C LEU A 4 28.55 -63.40 8.28
N LEU A 5 29.11 -63.38 7.07
CA LEU A 5 29.74 -62.26 6.37
C LEU A 5 28.69 -61.28 5.80
N ASN A 6 28.92 -59.97 6.03
CA ASN A 6 28.88 -58.79 5.11
C ASN A 6 27.67 -58.54 4.17
N PRO A 7 27.60 -57.45 3.36
CA PRO A 7 27.93 -56.01 3.50
C PRO A 7 26.86 -55.08 2.81
N ARG A 8 27.01 -53.75 2.87
CA ARG A 8 26.61 -52.71 1.85
C ARG A 8 26.56 -51.33 2.52
N SER A 9 27.05 -50.22 1.97
CA SER A 9 27.62 -49.94 0.65
C SER A 9 28.30 -48.57 0.73
N GLN A 10 29.62 -48.56 0.73
CA GLN A 10 30.42 -47.38 0.41
C GLN A 10 30.27 -47.13 -1.10
N LEU A 11 29.97 -45.89 -1.46
CA LEU A 11 29.86 -45.44 -2.84
C LEU A 11 31.22 -45.57 -3.55
N PRO A 12 31.27 -45.97 -4.83
CA PRO A 12 32.52 -46.10 -5.56
C PRO A 12 33.09 -44.74 -5.95
N ALA A 13 34.42 -44.62 -5.84
CA ALA A 13 35.19 -43.51 -6.39
C ALA A 13 35.01 -43.43 -7.93
N PRO A 14 34.87 -42.24 -8.52
CA PRO A 14 34.77 -42.11 -9.96
C PRO A 14 36.13 -42.40 -10.61
N LYS A 15 36.08 -43.24 -11.64
CA LYS A 15 37.21 -43.65 -12.47
C LYS A 15 37.64 -42.48 -13.35
N GLU A 16 38.95 -42.30 -13.49
CA GLU A 16 39.53 -41.41 -14.48
C GLU A 16 39.21 -41.89 -15.89
N ALA A 17 38.57 -41.04 -16.68
CA ALA A 17 38.47 -41.17 -18.12
C ALA A 17 39.01 -39.87 -18.71
N GLY A 18 40.19 -39.97 -19.32
CA GLY A 18 40.78 -38.89 -20.09
C GLY A 18 40.00 -38.68 -21.37
N ASP A 19 39.48 -37.48 -21.55
CA ASP A 19 39.09 -36.95 -22.85
C ASP A 19 40.02 -35.78 -23.16
N VAL A 20 40.66 -35.85 -24.32
CA VAL A 20 41.56 -34.84 -24.87
C VAL A 20 40.73 -33.59 -25.18
N ILE A 21 40.87 -32.53 -24.38
CA ILE A 21 40.21 -31.24 -24.64
C ILE A 21 41.26 -30.27 -25.20
N GLY A 22 41.16 -29.98 -26.51
CA GLY A 22 41.90 -28.92 -27.18
C GLY A 22 41.64 -27.53 -26.57
N PRO A 23 42.37 -26.47 -26.99
CA PRO A 23 42.38 -25.20 -26.28
C PRO A 23 40.99 -24.54 -26.27
N LEU A 24 40.28 -24.65 -25.15
CA LEU A 24 39.02 -23.95 -24.88
C LEU A 24 39.30 -22.46 -24.63
N THR A 25 39.42 -21.67 -25.69
CA THR A 25 39.33 -20.20 -25.57
C THR A 25 37.87 -19.75 -25.69
N LEU A 26 37.05 -20.11 -24.70
CA LEU A 26 35.79 -19.41 -24.45
C LEU A 26 35.90 -18.73 -23.08
N LYS A 27 36.14 -17.41 -23.12
CA LYS A 27 36.22 -16.54 -21.94
C LYS A 27 35.01 -16.79 -21.05
N ARG A 28 35.24 -17.42 -19.89
CA ARG A 28 34.23 -17.70 -18.85
C ARG A 28 33.68 -16.35 -18.35
N LYS A 29 32.59 -15.86 -18.95
CA LYS A 29 31.87 -14.68 -18.43
C LYS A 29 31.40 -15.01 -17.01
N ARG A 30 31.59 -14.09 -16.06
CA ARG A 30 31.23 -14.31 -14.65
C ARG A 30 29.73 -14.62 -14.56
N GLU A 31 29.33 -15.67 -13.83
CA GLU A 31 27.93 -16.13 -13.72
C GLU A 31 26.95 -15.00 -13.35
N SER A 32 27.43 -13.99 -12.63
CA SER A 32 26.66 -12.80 -12.23
C SER A 32 26.16 -11.95 -13.41
N GLU A 33 26.89 -11.86 -14.52
CA GLU A 33 26.46 -11.05 -15.69
C GLU A 33 25.28 -11.68 -16.45
N TYR A 34 25.08 -12.99 -16.33
CA TYR A 34 23.94 -13.68 -16.93
C TYR A 34 22.64 -13.48 -16.14
N ILE A 35 22.75 -13.26 -14.83
CA ILE A 35 21.62 -13.23 -13.90
C ILE A 35 21.04 -11.82 -13.77
N PHE A 36 21.87 -10.79 -13.79
CA PHE A 36 21.45 -9.39 -13.69
C PHE A 36 21.31 -8.74 -15.07
N CYS A 37 20.42 -7.76 -15.19
CA CYS A 37 20.29 -6.91 -16.38
C CYS A 37 21.02 -5.57 -16.16
N GLU A 38 21.12 -4.77 -17.22
CA GLU A 38 21.64 -3.38 -17.19
C GLU A 38 20.94 -2.48 -16.15
N HIS A 39 19.73 -2.85 -15.71
CA HIS A 39 18.98 -2.13 -14.68
C HIS A 39 19.35 -2.53 -13.24
N VAL A 40 20.46 -3.24 -13.03
CA VAL A 40 20.94 -3.72 -11.71
C VAL A 40 19.88 -4.53 -10.97
N LYS A 41 19.06 -5.26 -11.72
CA LYS A 41 18.02 -6.17 -11.20
C LYS A 41 18.23 -7.55 -11.81
N ARG A 42 17.87 -8.61 -11.06
CA ARG A 42 17.80 -9.95 -11.66
C ARG A 42 16.89 -9.91 -12.88
N LYS A 43 17.28 -10.53 -14.00
CA LYS A 43 16.52 -10.51 -15.26
C LYS A 43 15.07 -10.94 -15.05
N TYR A 44 14.85 -11.99 -14.26
CA TYR A 44 13.52 -12.45 -13.87
C TYR A 44 12.66 -11.39 -13.15
N ASP A 45 13.28 -10.51 -12.37
CA ASP A 45 12.65 -9.45 -11.58
C ASP A 45 12.60 -8.09 -12.29
N CYS A 46 13.16 -7.98 -13.50
CA CYS A 46 13.22 -6.71 -14.19
C CYS A 46 11.98 -6.49 -15.06
N ARG A 47 11.10 -5.58 -14.62
CA ARG A 47 9.91 -5.18 -15.40
C ARG A 47 10.29 -4.59 -16.77
N LYS A 48 11.37 -3.79 -16.84
CA LYS A 48 11.81 -3.13 -18.08
C LYS A 48 12.31 -4.14 -19.12
N CYS A 49 12.92 -5.24 -18.68
CA CYS A 49 13.40 -6.31 -19.57
C CYS A 49 12.35 -7.40 -19.83
N GLY A 50 11.07 -7.19 -19.46
CA GLY A 50 10.05 -8.23 -19.62
C GLY A 50 10.29 -9.48 -18.77
N GLY A 51 10.98 -9.34 -17.64
CA GLY A 51 11.35 -10.46 -16.76
C GLY A 51 10.16 -11.36 -16.42
N GLY A 52 10.37 -12.69 -16.42
CA GLY A 52 9.32 -13.70 -16.32
C GLY A 52 8.38 -13.59 -15.12
N ARG A 53 8.71 -12.78 -14.11
CA ARG A 53 7.84 -12.44 -12.98
C ARG A 53 6.66 -11.55 -13.34
N PHE A 54 6.73 -10.81 -14.45
CA PHE A 54 5.68 -9.89 -14.91
C PHE A 54 4.95 -10.49 -16.12
N CYS A 55 3.68 -10.14 -16.28
CA CYS A 55 2.92 -10.42 -17.50
C CYS A 55 3.00 -9.24 -18.46
N GLU A 56 2.45 -9.42 -19.66
CA GLU A 56 2.28 -8.36 -20.69
C GLU A 56 1.55 -7.12 -20.17
N HIS A 57 0.61 -7.29 -19.22
CA HIS A 57 -0.08 -6.18 -18.55
C HIS A 57 0.82 -5.36 -17.60
N GLY A 58 2.11 -5.66 -17.51
CA GLY A 58 3.07 -4.99 -16.63
C GLY A 58 2.85 -5.24 -15.14
N LYS A 59 1.92 -6.14 -14.78
CA LYS A 59 1.63 -6.58 -13.41
C LYS A 59 2.44 -7.84 -13.10
N ARG A 60 2.67 -8.11 -11.80
CA ARG A 60 3.25 -9.40 -11.39
C ARG A 60 2.30 -10.52 -11.79
N ARG A 61 2.78 -11.57 -12.48
CA ARG A 61 1.92 -12.65 -13.02
C ARG A 61 0.96 -13.22 -11.97
N SER A 62 1.48 -13.55 -10.78
CA SER A 62 0.67 -14.10 -9.68
C SER A 62 -0.42 -13.17 -9.17
N ARG A 63 -0.33 -11.87 -9.42
CA ARG A 63 -1.27 -10.84 -8.93
C ARG A 63 -2.08 -10.19 -10.06
N CYS A 64 -1.88 -10.60 -11.30
CA CYS A 64 -2.60 -10.06 -12.43
C CYS A 64 -3.98 -10.70 -12.50
N LYS A 65 -5.05 -9.88 -12.45
CA LYS A 65 -6.42 -10.37 -12.60
C LYS A 65 -6.67 -10.88 -14.01
N ASP A 66 -6.17 -10.12 -14.99
CA ASP A 66 -6.35 -10.36 -16.42
C ASP A 66 -5.70 -11.69 -16.86
N CYS A 67 -4.60 -12.09 -16.22
CA CYS A 67 -3.94 -13.39 -16.45
C CYS A 67 -4.42 -14.51 -15.50
N GLY A 68 -5.47 -14.30 -14.70
CA GLY A 68 -5.93 -15.30 -13.72
C GLY A 68 -4.86 -15.68 -12.68
N GLY A 69 -3.98 -14.74 -12.32
CA GLY A 69 -2.82 -15.00 -11.47
C GLY A 69 -3.19 -15.72 -10.17
N GLY A 70 -2.42 -16.74 -9.78
CA GLY A 70 -2.78 -17.66 -8.68
C GLY A 70 -3.02 -17.04 -7.29
N SER A 71 -2.72 -15.75 -7.08
CA SER A 71 -3.11 -15.02 -5.86
C SER A 71 -4.51 -14.39 -5.94
N ILE A 72 -5.19 -14.47 -7.08
CA ILE A 72 -6.54 -13.96 -7.32
C ILE A 72 -7.54 -15.12 -7.17
N CYS A 73 -8.67 -14.87 -6.51
CA CYS A 73 -9.78 -15.83 -6.43
C CYS A 73 -10.77 -15.63 -7.57
N SER A 74 -11.72 -16.56 -7.72
CA SER A 74 -12.84 -16.45 -8.66
C SER A 74 -13.63 -15.14 -8.52
N HIS A 75 -13.72 -14.57 -7.30
CA HIS A 75 -14.36 -13.28 -7.05
C HIS A 75 -13.55 -12.06 -7.51
N GLY A 76 -12.44 -12.25 -8.24
CA GLY A 76 -11.59 -11.18 -8.73
C GLY A 76 -10.87 -10.38 -7.64
N LYS A 77 -10.88 -10.86 -6.38
CA LYS A 77 -10.18 -10.28 -5.23
C LYS A 77 -8.88 -11.06 -4.98
N ARG A 78 -7.94 -10.48 -4.22
CA ARG A 78 -6.78 -11.26 -3.74
C ARG A 78 -7.27 -12.31 -2.75
N ARG A 79 -6.87 -13.57 -2.91
CA ARG A 79 -7.34 -14.71 -2.10
C ARG A 79 -7.29 -14.43 -0.60
N TYR A 80 -6.16 -13.93 -0.11
CA TYR A 80 -6.00 -13.64 1.32
C TYR A 80 -6.90 -12.52 1.84
N GLN A 81 -7.47 -11.67 0.98
CA GLN A 81 -8.38 -10.56 1.33
C GLN A 81 -9.84 -10.85 0.99
N CYS A 82 -10.14 -11.99 0.37
CA CYS A 82 -11.47 -12.30 -0.08
C CYS A 82 -12.28 -12.90 1.08
N ARG A 83 -13.32 -12.19 1.52
CA ARG A 83 -14.25 -12.65 2.56
C ARG A 83 -14.97 -13.94 2.17
N GLU A 84 -15.44 -14.04 0.93
CA GLU A 84 -16.14 -15.22 0.42
C GLU A 84 -15.24 -16.47 0.38
N CYS A 85 -13.93 -16.30 0.22
CA CYS A 85 -12.96 -17.40 0.25
C CYS A 85 -12.36 -17.67 1.65
N GLY A 86 -12.86 -17.01 2.70
CA GLY A 86 -12.27 -17.13 4.04
C GLY A 86 -10.80 -16.66 4.10
N GLY A 87 -10.45 -15.66 3.29
CA GLY A 87 -9.08 -15.18 3.15
C GLY A 87 -8.40 -14.91 4.50
N SER A 88 -7.14 -15.32 4.64
CA SER A 88 -6.40 -15.29 5.92
C SER A 88 -6.28 -13.91 6.58
N SER A 89 -6.46 -12.81 5.84
CA SER A 89 -6.49 -11.46 6.41
C SER A 89 -7.84 -11.04 6.96
N ILE A 90 -8.89 -11.86 6.83
CA ILE A 90 -10.22 -11.62 7.38
C ILE A 90 -10.32 -12.31 8.75
N CYS A 91 -10.90 -11.63 9.74
CA CYS A 91 -11.20 -12.22 11.05
C CYS A 91 -12.62 -12.80 11.09
N GLU A 92 -12.95 -13.49 12.18
CA GLU A 92 -14.30 -14.02 12.43
C GLU A 92 -15.41 -12.96 12.38
N HIS A 93 -15.09 -11.70 12.74
CA HIS A 93 -16.01 -10.56 12.62
C HIS A 93 -16.26 -10.11 11.17
N GLY A 94 -15.69 -10.78 10.16
CA GLY A 94 -15.82 -10.41 8.75
C GLY A 94 -15.07 -9.14 8.34
N ARG A 95 -14.22 -8.59 9.23
CA ARG A 95 -13.38 -7.40 8.99
C ARG A 95 -11.96 -7.84 8.64
N GLN A 96 -11.17 -6.94 8.03
CA GLN A 96 -9.72 -7.21 7.92
C GLN A 96 -9.10 -7.25 9.32
N ARG A 97 -8.32 -8.28 9.64
CA ARG A 97 -7.65 -8.49 10.94
C ARG A 97 -6.88 -7.26 11.40
N TYR A 98 -6.16 -6.61 10.49
CA TYR A 98 -5.41 -5.38 10.80
C TYR A 98 -6.31 -4.24 11.27
N GLU A 99 -7.56 -4.18 10.78
CA GLU A 99 -8.55 -3.14 11.07
C GLU A 99 -9.61 -3.55 12.09
N CYS A 100 -9.53 -4.76 12.62
CA CYS A 100 -10.49 -5.24 13.59
C CYS A 100 -10.05 -4.83 14.99
N LYS A 101 -10.77 -3.89 15.61
CA LYS A 101 -10.52 -3.46 17.00
C LYS A 101 -10.71 -4.62 17.98
N ASP A 102 -11.73 -5.43 17.75
CA ASP A 102 -12.12 -6.54 18.63
C ASP A 102 -11.06 -7.67 18.63
N CYS A 103 -10.35 -7.85 17.52
CA CYS A 103 -9.21 -8.78 17.43
C CYS A 103 -7.87 -8.15 17.83
N GLY A 104 -7.84 -6.92 18.36
CA GLY A 104 -6.58 -6.21 18.65
C GLY A 104 -5.75 -5.90 17.40
N GLY A 105 -6.40 -5.69 16.27
CA GLY A 105 -5.77 -5.45 14.97
C GLY A 105 -4.72 -4.34 15.03
N GLY A 106 -3.59 -4.53 14.32
CA GLY A 106 -2.42 -3.66 14.39
C GLY A 106 -2.64 -2.18 14.05
N ARG A 107 -3.82 -1.81 13.52
CA ARG A 107 -4.24 -0.41 13.33
C ARG A 107 -4.52 0.31 14.66
N PHE A 108 -4.88 -0.42 15.71
CA PHE A 108 -5.20 0.11 17.03
C PHE A 108 -4.05 -0.12 18.02
N CYS A 109 -3.91 0.79 18.99
CA CYS A 109 -3.01 0.61 20.11
C CYS A 109 -3.73 -0.07 21.28
N VAL A 110 -2.96 -0.39 22.33
CA VAL A 110 -3.49 -0.93 23.60
C VAL A 110 -4.53 -0.01 24.25
N HIS A 111 -4.50 1.29 23.98
CA HIS A 111 -5.50 2.26 24.45
C HIS A 111 -6.80 2.27 23.62
N GLY A 112 -6.96 1.34 22.66
CA GLY A 112 -8.14 1.26 21.79
C GLY A 112 -8.29 2.40 20.78
N ARG A 113 -7.29 3.29 20.67
CA ARG A 113 -7.22 4.39 19.70
C ARG A 113 -6.46 3.93 18.45
N GLN A 114 -6.68 4.57 17.31
CA GLN A 114 -5.87 4.31 16.12
C GLN A 114 -4.41 4.69 16.42
N ARG A 115 -3.44 3.78 16.19
CA ARG A 115 -2.03 3.97 16.61
C ARG A 115 -1.45 5.30 16.16
N SER A 116 -1.69 5.68 14.91
CA SER A 116 -1.21 6.94 14.35
C SER A 116 -1.75 8.18 15.08
N ARG A 117 -2.92 8.08 15.73
CA ARG A 117 -3.60 9.16 16.46
C ARG A 117 -3.44 9.06 17.97
N CYS A 118 -2.80 8.02 18.48
CA CYS A 118 -2.64 7.83 19.91
C CYS A 118 -1.43 8.63 20.40
N LYS A 119 -1.68 9.64 21.25
CA LYS A 119 -0.62 10.45 21.87
C LYS A 119 0.31 9.62 22.75
N GLU A 120 -0.26 8.75 23.60
CA GLU A 120 0.52 7.91 24.53
C GLU A 120 1.47 6.95 23.79
N CYS A 121 1.12 6.56 22.55
CA CYS A 121 1.98 5.73 21.70
C CYS A 121 2.90 6.55 20.78
N GLY A 122 2.97 7.88 20.93
CA GLY A 122 3.76 8.74 20.04
C GLY A 122 3.26 8.76 18.59
N GLY A 123 1.97 8.50 18.37
CA GLY A 123 1.37 8.43 17.04
C GLY A 123 1.65 9.68 16.20
N GLY A 124 2.30 9.49 15.05
CA GLY A 124 2.84 10.60 14.23
C GLY A 124 1.81 11.62 13.72
N SER A 125 0.51 11.32 13.75
CA SER A 125 -0.52 12.24 13.28
C SER A 125 -0.97 13.26 14.34
N VAL A 126 -0.59 13.09 15.60
CA VAL A 126 -0.89 14.03 16.69
C VAL A 126 0.42 14.63 17.22
N CYS A 127 0.41 15.93 17.51
CA CYS A 127 1.54 16.62 18.13
C CYS A 127 1.40 16.69 19.65
N MET A 128 2.44 17.16 20.34
CA MET A 128 2.42 17.33 21.80
C MET A 128 1.28 18.24 22.30
N HIS A 129 0.81 19.18 21.47
CA HIS A 129 -0.31 20.09 21.75
C HIS A 129 -1.70 19.45 21.60
N ASN A 130 -1.81 18.11 21.51
CA ASN A 130 -3.09 17.39 21.30
C ASN A 130 -3.84 17.75 20.00
N ARG A 131 -3.18 18.40 19.04
CA ARG A 131 -3.75 18.74 17.72
C ARG A 131 -3.22 17.80 16.64
N GLN A 132 -3.96 17.65 15.55
CA GLN A 132 -3.41 16.98 14.36
C GLN A 132 -2.15 17.72 13.91
N ARG A 133 -1.03 17.01 13.76
CA ARG A 133 0.28 17.59 13.49
C ARG A 133 0.27 18.47 12.23
N SER A 134 -0.43 18.03 11.19
CA SER A 134 -0.58 18.80 9.94
C SER A 134 -1.35 20.12 10.12
N GLN A 135 -2.19 20.24 11.15
CA GLN A 135 -3.03 21.42 11.39
C GLN A 135 -2.54 22.27 12.57
N CYS A 136 -1.49 21.85 13.24
CA CYS A 136 -0.98 22.51 14.44
C CYS A 136 -0.15 23.74 14.05
N LYS A 137 -0.62 24.93 14.41
CA LYS A 137 0.08 26.20 14.15
C LYS A 137 1.45 26.24 14.82
N GLU A 138 1.50 25.90 16.11
CA GLU A 138 2.72 25.87 16.93
C GLU A 138 3.78 24.87 16.41
N CYS A 139 3.37 23.86 15.66
CA CYS A 139 4.30 22.90 15.04
C CYS A 139 4.63 23.23 13.58
N GLY A 140 4.15 24.36 13.03
CA GLY A 140 4.29 24.67 11.60
C GLY A 140 3.65 23.63 10.69
N GLY A 141 2.50 23.07 11.10
CA GLY A 141 1.84 21.98 10.40
C GLY A 141 1.62 22.30 8.91
N SER A 142 1.78 21.29 8.03
CA SER A 142 1.73 21.47 6.57
C SER A 142 0.43 22.08 6.02
N SER A 143 -0.69 21.95 6.74
CA SER A 143 -1.98 22.52 6.41
C SER A 143 -2.16 23.96 6.91
N VAL A 144 -1.19 24.52 7.63
CA VAL A 144 -1.15 25.90 8.08
C VAL A 144 -0.33 26.71 7.06
N CYS A 145 -0.81 27.89 6.69
CA CYS A 145 -0.06 28.83 5.86
C CYS A 145 0.72 29.83 6.70
N ILE A 146 1.51 30.69 6.05
CA ILE A 146 2.27 31.76 6.71
C ILE A 146 1.37 32.74 7.49
N HIS A 147 0.10 32.88 7.09
CA HIS A 147 -0.90 33.72 7.77
C HIS A 147 -1.57 33.02 8.97
N GLU A 148 -1.01 31.91 9.43
CA GLU A 148 -1.53 31.06 10.52
C GLU A 148 -2.98 30.57 10.33
N LYS A 149 -3.50 30.62 9.10
CA LYS A 149 -4.83 30.11 8.73
C LYS A 149 -4.65 28.72 8.13
N GLN A 150 -5.73 27.92 8.10
CA GLN A 150 -5.70 26.70 7.28
C GLN A 150 -5.47 27.10 5.82
N ARG A 151 -4.42 26.57 5.21
CA ARG A 151 -3.94 26.89 3.87
C ARG A 151 -5.05 26.76 2.82
N SER A 152 -5.88 25.71 2.92
CA SER A 152 -7.01 25.50 2.03
C SER A 152 -8.12 26.55 2.14
N ARG A 153 -8.19 27.28 3.25
CA ARG A 153 -9.23 28.29 3.56
C ARG A 153 -8.68 29.71 3.62
N CYS A 154 -7.38 29.90 3.41
CA CYS A 154 -6.74 31.19 3.47
C CYS A 154 -6.99 31.96 2.17
N ARG A 155 -7.67 33.12 2.25
CA ARG A 155 -7.95 33.96 1.08
C ARG A 155 -6.67 34.54 0.49
N GLU A 156 -5.77 35.03 1.34
CA GLU A 156 -4.48 35.61 0.96
C GLU A 156 -3.58 34.60 0.21
N CYS A 157 -3.73 33.30 0.49
CA CYS A 157 -3.00 32.26 -0.24
C CYS A 157 -3.76 31.68 -1.44
N GLY A 158 -4.94 32.22 -1.81
CA GLY A 158 -5.79 31.62 -2.84
C GLY A 158 -6.20 30.18 -2.50
N GLY A 159 -6.45 29.90 -1.23
CA GLY A 159 -6.70 28.55 -0.73
C GLY A 159 -7.77 27.82 -1.53
N ILE A 160 -7.57 26.53 -1.81
CA ILE A 160 -8.40 25.74 -2.74
C ILE A 160 -9.91 25.73 -2.44
N SER A 161 -10.30 26.00 -1.19
CA SER A 161 -11.70 26.10 -0.75
C SER A 161 -12.32 27.48 -0.95
N ILE A 162 -11.56 28.46 -1.43
CA ILE A 162 -12.00 29.82 -1.74
C ILE A 162 -12.25 29.91 -3.25
N CYS A 163 -13.39 30.47 -3.65
CA CYS A 163 -13.69 30.77 -5.07
C CYS A 163 -13.15 32.14 -5.47
N ASP A 164 -13.22 32.45 -6.75
CA ASP A 164 -12.76 33.73 -7.30
C ASP A 164 -13.54 34.93 -6.74
N HIS A 165 -14.76 34.71 -6.25
CA HIS A 165 -15.55 35.72 -5.50
C HIS A 165 -15.03 35.98 -4.07
N GLY A 166 -13.90 35.37 -3.68
CA GLY A 166 -13.33 35.47 -2.33
C GLY A 166 -14.14 34.76 -1.24
N ARG A 167 -15.23 34.06 -1.59
CA ARG A 167 -16.09 33.33 -0.64
C ARG A 167 -15.65 31.86 -0.54
N ARG A 168 -16.06 31.14 0.51
CA ARG A 168 -15.87 29.68 0.54
C ARG A 168 -16.70 29.06 -0.57
N LYS A 169 -16.11 28.22 -1.42
CA LYS A 169 -16.77 27.53 -2.55
C LYS A 169 -18.09 26.89 -2.13
N SER A 170 -18.09 26.16 -1.03
CA SER A 170 -19.30 25.49 -0.52
C SER A 170 -20.41 26.45 -0.08
N GLN A 171 -20.12 27.71 0.20
CA GLN A 171 -21.08 28.70 0.70
C GLN A 171 -21.34 29.83 -0.30
N CYS A 172 -20.72 29.79 -1.48
CA CYS A 172 -20.86 30.83 -2.48
C CYS A 172 -22.12 30.57 -3.31
N ARG A 173 -23.10 31.47 -3.22
CA ARG A 173 -24.34 31.40 -4.01
C ARG A 173 -24.04 31.45 -5.51
N ASP A 174 -23.12 32.34 -5.89
CA ASP A 174 -22.73 32.59 -7.27
C ASP A 174 -22.01 31.37 -7.91
N CYS A 175 -21.38 30.52 -7.08
CA CYS A 175 -20.77 29.26 -7.52
C CYS A 175 -21.70 28.04 -7.33
N GLY A 176 -22.96 28.21 -6.93
CA GLY A 176 -23.85 27.09 -6.61
C GLY A 176 -23.30 26.20 -5.48
N GLY A 177 -22.67 26.82 -4.47
CA GLY A 177 -21.99 26.11 -3.39
C GLY A 177 -22.87 25.07 -2.70
N SER A 178 -22.29 23.92 -2.33
CA SER A 178 -23.02 22.77 -1.78
C SER A 178 -23.85 23.03 -0.51
N ALA A 179 -23.56 24.10 0.23
CA ALA A 179 -24.33 24.52 1.40
C ALA A 179 -25.51 25.44 1.05
N ILE A 180 -25.67 25.83 -0.21
CA ILE A 180 -26.78 26.65 -0.72
C ILE A 180 -27.87 25.71 -1.26
N CYS A 181 -29.13 25.99 -0.92
CA CYS A 181 -30.28 25.29 -1.46
C CYS A 181 -30.75 25.93 -2.77
N GLU A 182 -31.70 25.30 -3.45
CA GLU A 182 -32.36 25.84 -4.64
C GLU A 182 -33.03 27.20 -4.39
N HIS A 183 -33.49 27.45 -3.16
CA HIS A 183 -34.05 28.75 -2.73
C HIS A 183 -32.99 29.86 -2.54
N GLY A 184 -31.71 29.62 -2.87
CA GLY A 184 -30.63 30.60 -2.74
C GLY A 184 -30.22 30.92 -1.30
N ARG A 185 -30.78 30.22 -0.31
CA ARG A 185 -30.45 30.34 1.12
C ARG A 185 -29.49 29.23 1.55
N ARG A 186 -28.86 29.38 2.73
CA ARG A 186 -28.06 28.28 3.29
C ARG A 186 -29.00 27.15 3.73
N ARG A 187 -28.72 25.92 3.32
CA ARG A 187 -29.55 24.73 3.57
C ARG A 187 -29.96 24.59 5.04
N TYR A 188 -29.01 24.77 5.97
CA TYR A 188 -29.28 24.65 7.40
C TYR A 188 -30.21 25.72 8.00
N ASN A 189 -30.37 26.86 7.31
CA ASN A 189 -31.24 27.97 7.70
C ASN A 189 -32.52 28.07 6.85
N CYS A 190 -32.72 27.17 5.90
CA CYS A 190 -33.84 27.26 4.98
C CYS A 190 -35.02 26.48 5.54
N LYS A 191 -36.05 27.18 6.04
CA LYS A 191 -37.31 26.56 6.52
C LYS A 191 -37.90 25.58 5.52
N ASP A 192 -37.94 25.99 4.24
CA ASP A 192 -38.48 25.17 3.15
C ASP A 192 -37.63 23.92 2.85
N CYS A 193 -36.42 23.83 3.41
CA CYS A 193 -35.55 22.64 3.33
C CYS A 193 -35.45 21.90 4.69
N GLY A 194 -36.34 22.18 5.65
CA GLY A 194 -36.28 21.60 7.00
C GLY A 194 -35.11 22.10 7.85
N GLY A 195 -34.59 23.30 7.54
CA GLY A 195 -33.56 23.97 8.31
C GLY A 195 -34.05 24.45 9.67
N ASN A 196 -33.12 24.64 10.60
CA ASN A 196 -33.40 24.86 12.02
C ASN A 196 -33.60 26.36 12.38
N SER A 197 -34.07 27.20 11.45
CA SER A 197 -34.21 28.65 11.62
C SER A 197 -35.50 29.17 11.02
#